data_AF-A0A383CVJ2-F1
#
_entry.id   AF-A0A383CVJ2-F1
#
_cell.length_a   1.000
_cell.length_b   1.000
_cell.length_c   1.000
_cell.angle_alpha   90.00
_cell.angle_beta   90.00
_cell.angle_gamma   90.00
#
_symmetry.space_group_name_H-M   'P 1'
#
loop_
_entity.id
_entity.type
_entity.pdbx_description
1 polymer ?
#
loop_
_entity_poly.entity_id
_entity_poly.type
_entity_poly.pdbx_seq_one_letter_code
_entity_poly.pdbx_strand_id
1 'polypeptide(L)'
;MAIKSDKAIKISQKHLLGIQDLSISDVNFILNEAKQFIKLNKSKNKKLDILKGKTQINLFFEPSTRTQSSFELAGKRLGADVMSMNIVNSA
;
A
#
# COMPACT_ATOMS: atom_id res chain seq x y z
N MET A 1 13.22 -7.19 13.58
CA MET A 1 12.08 -8.08 13.30
C MET A 1 11.02 -7.22 12.61
N ALA A 2 10.90 -7.28 11.28
CA ALA A 2 9.74 -6.69 10.61
C ALA A 2 8.53 -7.54 11.02
N ILE A 3 7.87 -7.03 12.05
CA ILE A 3 6.53 -7.33 12.56
C ILE A 3 5.94 -8.67 12.07
N LYS A 4 6.01 -9.69 12.95
CA LYS A 4 5.06 -10.83 13.00
C LYS A 4 3.68 -10.28 13.43
N SER A 5 3.08 -9.41 12.64
CA SER A 5 1.70 -8.99 12.83
C SER A 5 0.95 -9.29 11.55
N ASP A 6 0.13 -10.32 11.59
CA ASP A 6 -0.78 -10.72 10.51
C ASP A 6 -1.95 -9.72 10.35
N LYS A 7 -1.81 -8.50 10.88
CA LYS A 7 -2.84 -7.46 10.86
C LYS A 7 -2.32 -6.22 10.14
N ALA A 8 -3.18 -5.71 9.24
CA ALA A 8 -2.98 -4.45 8.57
C ALA A 8 -2.85 -3.29 9.58
N ILE A 9 -1.96 -2.37 9.25
CA ILE A 9 -1.72 -1.13 9.99
C ILE A 9 -3.01 -0.31 10.06
N LYS A 10 -3.33 0.21 11.25
CA LYS A 10 -4.53 1.04 11.48
C LYS A 10 -4.12 2.41 12.02
N ILE A 11 -4.38 3.45 11.23
CA ILE A 11 -4.32 4.86 11.68
C ILE A 11 -5.69 5.29 12.20
N SER A 12 -5.79 6.51 12.74
CA SER A 12 -7.05 7.06 13.26
C SER A 12 -8.18 7.08 12.20
N GLN A 13 -7.83 7.36 10.94
CA GLN A 13 -8.77 7.43 9.82
C GLN A 13 -8.94 6.09 9.09
N LYS A 14 -10.17 5.80 8.67
CA LYS A 14 -10.48 4.61 7.86
C LYS A 14 -10.04 4.77 6.39
N HIS A 15 -10.09 5.99 5.87
CA HIS A 15 -9.79 6.33 4.49
C HIS A 15 -8.74 7.45 4.43
N LEU A 16 -7.82 7.37 3.47
CA LEU A 16 -6.80 8.39 3.23
C LEU A 16 -7.18 9.19 1.98
N LEU A 17 -8.06 10.18 2.14
CA LEU A 17 -8.54 11.06 1.05
C LEU A 17 -7.71 12.34 0.90
N GLY A 18 -6.94 12.67 1.93
CA GLY A 18 -6.10 13.85 2.02
C GLY A 18 -5.28 13.83 3.32
N ILE A 19 -4.47 14.86 3.54
CA ILE A 19 -3.62 14.97 4.73
C ILE A 19 -4.25 15.82 5.85
N GLN A 20 -5.36 16.49 5.57
CA GLN A 20 -6.01 17.48 6.45
C GLN A 20 -6.46 16.84 7.77
N ASP A 21 -6.95 15.60 7.70
CA ASP A 21 -7.49 14.87 8.85
C ASP A 21 -6.47 13.94 9.52
N LEU A 22 -5.20 14.01 9.10
CA LEU A 22 -4.13 13.25 9.73
C LEU A 22 -3.59 14.00 10.93
N SER A 23 -3.63 13.36 12.10
CA SER A 23 -2.90 13.86 13.25
C SER A 23 -1.39 13.77 13.00
N ILE A 24 -0.61 14.61 13.70
CA ILE A 24 0.86 14.54 13.66
C ILE A 24 1.35 13.13 14.03
N SER A 25 0.66 12.47 14.96
CA SER A 25 0.94 11.09 15.36
C SER A 25 0.73 10.10 14.22
N ASP A 26 -0.36 10.22 13.46
CA ASP A 26 -0.62 9.36 12.28
C ASP A 26 0.43 9.57 11.20
N VAL A 27 0.80 10.82 10.91
CA VAL A 27 1.85 11.14 9.94
C VAL A 27 3.18 10.50 10.34
N ASN A 28 3.60 10.70 11.59
CA ASN A 28 4.83 10.11 12.10
C ASN A 28 4.79 8.57 12.06
N PHE A 29 3.64 7.97 12.36
CA PHE A 29 3.44 6.53 12.28
C PHE A 29 3.63 6.02 10.84
N ILE A 30 2.95 6.64 9.85
CA ILE A 30 3.08 6.28 8.43
C ILE A 30 4.54 6.39 7.96
N LEU A 31 5.23 7.47 8.32
CA LEU A 31 6.63 7.69 7.93
C LEU A 31 7.58 6.68 8.59
N ASN A 32 7.31 6.28 9.83
CA ASN A 32 8.11 5.26 10.51
C ASN A 32 7.92 3.88 9.88
N GLU A 33 6.69 3.51 9.53
CA GLU A 33 6.41 2.26 8.80
C GLU A 33 7.07 2.26 7.42
N ALA A 34 6.99 3.37 6.68
CA ALA A 34 7.66 3.51 5.39
C ALA A 34 9.18 3.23 5.50
N LYS A 35 9.84 3.70 6.56
CA LYS A 35 11.26 3.40 6.82
C LYS A 35 11.52 1.91 7.03
N GLN A 36 10.62 1.17 7.66
CA GLN A 36 10.74 -0.28 7.81
C GLN A 36 10.61 -1.00 6.47
N PHE A 37 9.65 -0.59 5.63
CA PHE A 37 9.47 -1.14 4.30
C PHE A 37 10.66 -0.85 3.37
N ILE A 38 11.37 0.28 3.53
CA ILE A 38 12.63 0.52 2.83
C ILE A 38 13.66 -0.56 3.16
N LYS A 39 13.82 -0.94 4.43
CA LYS A 39 14.75 -1.99 4.85
C LYS A 39 14.32 -3.36 4.30
N LEU A 40 13.03 -3.68 4.38
CA LEU A 40 12.46 -4.92 3.82
C LEU A 40 12.75 -5.03 2.31
N ASN A 41 12.54 -3.94 1.56
CA ASN A 41 12.74 -3.89 0.12
C ASN A 41 14.20 -4.08 -0.31
N LYS A 42 15.15 -3.79 0.58
CA LYS A 42 16.59 -4.06 0.38
C LYS A 42 16.99 -5.49 0.74
N SER A 43 16.14 -6.23 1.44
CA SER A 43 16.44 -7.60 1.86
C SER A 43 16.26 -8.61 0.72
N LYS A 44 16.75 -9.84 0.92
CA LYS A 44 16.60 -10.94 -0.04
C LYS A 44 15.14 -11.36 -0.22
N ASN A 45 14.36 -11.37 0.86
CA ASN A 45 12.94 -11.72 0.82
C ASN A 45 12.06 -10.46 0.95
N LYS A 46 11.50 -10.03 -0.17
CA LYS A 46 10.73 -8.78 -0.28
C LYS A 46 9.22 -8.98 -0.17
N LYS A 47 8.76 -10.24 0.00
CA LYS A 47 7.33 -10.59 0.05
C LYS A 47 6.91 -10.90 1.48
N LEU A 48 5.71 -10.46 1.82
CA LEU A 48 4.98 -10.73 3.06
C LEU A 48 3.58 -11.22 2.67
N ASP A 49 2.91 -11.91 3.58
CA ASP A 49 1.56 -12.46 3.37
C ASP A 49 0.47 -11.66 4.12
N ILE A 50 0.74 -10.39 4.47
CA ILE A 50 -0.15 -9.54 5.30
C ILE A 50 -1.53 -9.34 4.65
N LEU A 51 -1.60 -9.25 3.32
CA LEU A 51 -2.83 -9.04 2.56
C LEU A 51 -3.27 -10.30 1.80
N LYS A 52 -2.77 -11.48 2.18
CA LYS A 52 -3.13 -12.74 1.53
C LYS A 52 -4.65 -12.96 1.54
N GLY A 53 -5.21 -13.27 0.38
CA GLY A 53 -6.66 -13.43 0.19
C GLY A 53 -7.45 -12.11 0.19
N LYS A 54 -6.79 -10.97 0.04
CA LYS A 54 -7.41 -9.67 -0.22
C LYS A 54 -7.10 -9.20 -1.63
N THR A 55 -8.09 -8.55 -2.26
CA THR A 55 -7.94 -7.93 -3.57
C THR A 55 -7.73 -6.43 -3.42
N GLN A 56 -6.70 -5.89 -4.09
CA GLN A 56 -6.48 -4.46 -4.25
C GLN A 56 -6.86 -4.06 -5.67
N ILE A 57 -7.78 -3.11 -5.78
CA ILE A 57 -8.19 -2.54 -7.08
C ILE A 57 -7.60 -1.13 -7.18
N ASN A 58 -6.78 -0.92 -8.22
CA ASN A 58 -6.30 0.41 -8.58
C ASN A 58 -7.18 0.97 -9.70
N LEU A 59 -7.90 2.05 -9.42
CA LEU A 59 -8.76 2.73 -10.39
C LEU A 59 -8.11 4.04 -10.83
N PHE A 60 -7.77 4.16 -12.12
CA PHE A 60 -7.18 5.37 -12.70
C PHE A 60 -8.09 5.93 -13.79
N PHE A 61 -8.56 7.17 -13.57
CA PHE A 61 -9.28 7.97 -14.56
C PHE A 61 -8.34 8.63 -15.57
N GLU A 62 -7.10 8.87 -15.16
CA GLU A 62 -6.05 9.49 -15.96
C GLU A 62 -4.76 8.65 -15.88
N PRO A 63 -3.98 8.55 -16.98
CA PRO A 63 -2.72 7.81 -16.96
C PRO A 63 -1.73 8.33 -15.92
N SER A 64 -1.29 7.45 -15.00
CA SER A 64 -0.30 7.78 -13.98
C SER A 64 0.65 6.62 -13.68
N THR A 65 1.73 6.51 -14.46
CA THR A 65 2.67 5.38 -14.42
C THR A 65 3.35 5.22 -13.06
N ARG A 66 3.75 6.33 -12.42
CA ARG A 66 4.45 6.28 -11.12
C ARG A 66 3.53 5.79 -10.00
N THR A 67 2.30 6.29 -9.95
CA THR A 67 1.33 5.91 -8.93
C THR A 67 0.86 4.48 -9.16
N GLN A 68 0.52 4.12 -10.39
CA GLN A 68 0.09 2.75 -10.71
C GLN A 68 1.17 1.72 -10.36
N SER A 69 2.40 1.94 -10.82
CA SER A 69 3.50 0.98 -10.60
C SER A 69 3.83 0.82 -9.11
N SER A 70 3.78 1.92 -8.34
CA SER A 70 4.09 1.88 -6.91
C SER A 70 3.00 1.13 -6.11
N PHE A 71 1.73 1.40 -6.37
CA PHE A 71 0.62 0.70 -5.72
C PHE A 71 0.56 -0.77 -6.10
N GLU A 72 0.82 -1.10 -7.37
CA GLU A 72 0.83 -2.49 -7.83
C GLU A 72 1.97 -3.29 -7.21
N LEU A 73 3.17 -2.72 -7.17
CA LEU A 73 4.32 -3.37 -6.55
C LEU A 73 4.13 -3.55 -5.04
N ALA A 74 3.56 -2.56 -4.36
CA ALA A 74 3.29 -2.64 -2.92
C ALA A 74 2.28 -3.75 -2.60
N GLY A 75 1.13 -3.79 -3.28
CA GLY A 75 0.10 -4.81 -3.08
C GLY A 75 0.63 -6.23 -3.30
N LYS A 76 1.34 -6.46 -4.42
CA LYS A 76 1.95 -7.77 -4.72
C LYS A 76 3.00 -8.18 -3.69
N ARG A 77 3.78 -7.24 -3.14
CA ARG A 77 4.76 -7.53 -2.08
C ARG A 77 4.11 -7.84 -0.75
N LEU A 78 2.93 -7.32 -0.49
CA LEU A 78 2.14 -7.63 0.71
C LEU A 78 1.26 -8.88 0.56
N GLY A 79 1.30 -9.54 -0.61
CA GLY A 79 0.58 -10.80 -0.86
C GLY A 79 -0.86 -10.61 -1.33
N ALA A 80 -1.25 -9.40 -1.74
CA ALA A 80 -2.57 -9.13 -2.29
C ALA A 80 -2.69 -9.55 -3.77
N ASP A 81 -3.91 -9.88 -4.18
CA ASP A 81 -4.27 -9.98 -5.60
C ASP A 81 -4.52 -8.55 -6.13
N VAL A 82 -3.67 -8.08 -7.04
CA VAL A 82 -3.76 -6.71 -7.55
C VAL A 82 -4.38 -6.68 -8.95
N MET A 83 -5.41 -5.85 -9.10
CA MET A 83 -6.06 -5.54 -10.37
C MET A 83 -5.97 -4.04 -10.64
N SER A 84 -5.66 -3.65 -11.89
CA SER A 84 -5.71 -2.25 -12.33
C SER A 84 -6.78 -2.08 -13.39
N MET A 85 -7.66 -1.11 -13.21
CA MET A 85 -8.71 -0.75 -14.16
C MET A 85 -8.41 0.63 -14.74
N ASN A 86 -8.25 0.68 -16.06
CA ASN A 86 -8.13 1.92 -16.81
C ASN A 86 -9.45 2.17 -17.53
N ILE A 87 -10.10 3.29 -17.20
CA ILE A 87 -11.47 3.59 -17.68
C ILE A 87 -11.49 3.80 -19.20
N VAL A 88 -10.37 4.19 -19.80
CA VAL A 88 -10.21 4.34 -21.26
C VAL A 88 -10.52 3.03 -22.02
N ASN A 89 -10.40 1.87 -21.37
CA ASN A 89 -10.65 0.55 -21.97
C ASN A 89 -11.81 -0.22 -21.33
N SER A 90 -12.62 0.43 -20.49
CA SER A 90 -13.78 -0.21 -19.84
C SER A 90 -15.01 0.09 -20.70
N ALA A 91 -15.46 -0.92 -21.46
CA ALA A 91 -16.70 -0.88 -22.24
C ALA A 91 -17.94 -1.02 -21.33
#